data_AF-A0A553ZT42-F1
#
_entry.id   AF-A0A553ZT42-F1
#
_cell.length_a   1.000
_cell.length_b   1.000
_cell.length_c   1.000
_cell.angle_alpha   90.00
_cell.angle_beta   90.00
_cell.angle_gamma   90.00
#
_symmetry.space_group_name_H-M   'P 1'
#
loop_
_entity.id
_entity.type
_entity.pdbx_description
1 polymer ?
#
loop_
_entity_poly.entity_id
_entity_poly.type
_entity_poly.pdbx_seq_one_letter_code
_entity_poly.pdbx_strand_id
1 'polypeptide(L)'
;GDVQFYLPEGRWTHLWHNDELDGSGWHKQQHGFLSLPVYVRDNTLLALGNNDQRPDYVWHEGTAFHLFNLQDGHEAVCEVPAADGSVIFTLKAARTGNTITVTGAG
;
A
#
# COMPACT_ATOMS: atom_id res chain seq x y z
N GLY A 1 14.16 9.75 -17.00
CA GLY A 1 15.60 9.98 -16.76
C GLY A 1 16.14 8.95 -15.79
N ASP A 2 17.43 9.01 -15.51
CA ASP A 2 18.07 8.24 -14.44
C ASP A 2 17.76 8.85 -13.06
N VAL A 3 17.45 8.02 -12.08
CA VAL A 3 17.21 8.41 -10.69
C VAL A 3 17.92 7.45 -9.73
N GLN A 4 18.44 7.99 -8.62
CA GLN A 4 18.97 7.22 -7.50
C GLN A 4 18.17 7.55 -6.24
N PHE A 5 17.79 6.52 -5.49
CA PHE A 5 17.01 6.65 -4.27
C PHE A 5 17.40 5.56 -3.26
N TYR A 6 17.19 5.83 -1.97
CA TYR A 6 17.46 4.90 -0.89
C TYR A 6 16.15 4.26 -0.41
N LEU A 7 16.16 2.93 -0.24
CA LEU A 7 15.07 2.20 0.41
C LEU A 7 15.54 1.75 1.80
N PRO A 8 14.84 2.12 2.88
CA PRO A 8 15.06 1.56 4.22
C PRO A 8 14.86 0.05 4.25
N GLU A 9 15.25 -0.59 5.34
CA GLU A 9 15.04 -2.02 5.57
C GLU A 9 13.58 -2.44 5.33
N GLY A 10 13.43 -3.59 4.68
CA GLY A 10 12.16 -4.20 4.32
C GLY A 10 12.11 -4.60 2.85
N ARG A 11 11.03 -5.28 2.47
CA ARG A 11 10.71 -5.55 1.05
C ARG A 11 9.75 -4.48 0.54
N TRP A 12 10.08 -3.88 -0.59
CA TRP A 12 9.31 -2.77 -1.15
C TRP A 12 8.69 -3.18 -2.49
N THR A 13 7.44 -2.80 -2.72
CA THR A 13 6.71 -3.14 -3.95
C THR A 13 6.35 -1.86 -4.70
N HIS A 14 6.65 -1.79 -5.99
CA HIS A 14 6.26 -0.66 -6.82
C HIS A 14 4.72 -0.57 -6.92
N LEU A 15 4.13 0.60 -6.65
CA LEU A 15 2.68 0.76 -6.46
C LEU A 15 1.79 0.23 -7.60
N TRP A 16 2.18 0.43 -8.86
CA TRP A 16 1.41 -0.02 -10.03
C TRP A 16 2.17 -0.99 -10.96
N HIS A 17 3.50 -1.05 -10.89
CA HIS A 17 4.29 -2.02 -11.65
C HIS A 17 4.46 -3.36 -10.92
N ASN A 18 4.23 -3.38 -9.60
CA ASN A 18 4.38 -4.53 -8.71
C ASN A 18 5.80 -5.15 -8.64
N ASP A 19 6.80 -4.55 -9.29
CA ASP A 19 8.20 -4.95 -9.13
C ASP A 19 8.64 -4.81 -7.67
N GLU A 20 9.39 -5.79 -7.18
CA GLU A 20 9.88 -5.79 -5.80
C GLU A 20 11.36 -5.45 -5.71
N LEU A 21 11.73 -4.69 -4.68
CA LEU A 21 13.10 -4.40 -4.31
C LEU A 21 13.31 -4.72 -2.82
N ASP A 22 14.42 -5.39 -2.51
CA ASP A 22 14.91 -5.45 -1.13
C ASP A 22 15.56 -4.11 -0.77
N GLY A 23 15.24 -3.59 0.41
CA GLY A 23 15.76 -2.33 0.90
C GLY A 23 17.13 -2.44 1.58
N SER A 24 17.37 -1.55 2.55
CA SER A 24 18.67 -1.35 3.21
C SER A 24 19.78 -0.94 2.23
N GLY A 25 19.43 -0.20 1.18
CA GLY A 25 20.35 0.08 0.09
C GLY A 25 19.93 1.22 -0.84
N TRP A 26 20.90 1.65 -1.66
CA TRP A 26 20.67 2.58 -2.75
C TRP A 26 20.34 1.82 -4.04
N HIS A 27 19.32 2.29 -4.75
CA HIS A 27 18.90 1.77 -6.04
C HIS A 27 19.08 2.83 -7.12
N LYS A 28 19.38 2.38 -8.34
CA LYS A 28 19.41 3.20 -9.54
C LYS A 28 18.43 2.64 -10.56
N GLN A 29 17.54 3.48 -11.07
CA GLN A 29 16.56 3.09 -12.10
C GLN A 29 16.47 4.15 -13.19
N GLN A 30 16.02 3.72 -14.37
CA GLN A 30 15.73 4.58 -15.50
C GLN A 30 14.22 4.54 -15.78
N HIS A 31 13.57 5.70 -15.74
CA HIS A 31 12.14 5.81 -15.99
C HIS A 31 11.82 6.72 -17.19
N GLY A 32 10.74 6.42 -17.90
CA GLY A 32 10.12 7.35 -18.85
C GLY A 32 9.39 8.50 -18.15
N PHE A 33 8.83 9.46 -18.90
CA PHE A 33 8.18 10.64 -18.32
C PHE A 33 6.92 10.35 -17.48
N LEU A 34 6.24 9.21 -17.72
CA LEU A 34 5.05 8.79 -16.98
C LEU A 34 5.35 7.79 -15.87
N SER A 35 6.62 7.64 -15.49
CA SER A 35 7.05 6.68 -14.48
C SER A 35 8.11 7.30 -13.58
N LEU A 36 8.11 6.88 -12.33
CA LEU A 36 9.03 7.30 -11.28
C LEU A 36 8.96 6.26 -10.15
N PRO A 37 10.00 6.14 -9.31
CA PRO A 37 10.01 5.15 -8.24
C PRO A 37 8.99 5.51 -7.15
N VAL A 38 7.85 4.81 -7.15
CA VAL A 38 6.82 4.89 -6.10
C VAL A 38 6.67 3.52 -5.47
N TYR A 39 7.21 3.36 -4.27
CA TYR A 39 7.32 2.09 -3.57
C TYR A 39 6.48 2.07 -2.29
N VAL A 40 5.75 0.97 -2.08
CA VAL A 40 4.98 0.66 -0.89
C VAL A 40 5.80 -0.30 -0.02
N ARG A 41 5.83 -0.04 1.28
CA ARG A 41 6.56 -0.86 2.26
C ARG A 41 5.88 -2.22 2.46
N ASP A 42 6.62 -3.22 2.91
CA ASP A 42 6.08 -4.46 3.46
C ASP A 42 5.08 -4.22 4.62
N ASN A 43 4.32 -5.26 4.95
CA ASN A 43 3.30 -5.25 6.00
C ASN A 43 2.30 -4.08 5.87
N THR A 44 1.99 -3.67 4.65
CA THR A 44 1.11 -2.53 4.38
C THR A 44 -0.22 -2.99 3.78
N LEU A 45 -1.31 -2.45 4.30
CA LEU A 45 -2.65 -2.56 3.73
C LEU A 45 -3.08 -1.17 3.27
N LEU A 46 -3.30 -1.01 1.97
CA LEU A 46 -3.56 0.28 1.34
C LEU A 46 -4.94 0.30 0.67
N ALA A 47 -5.70 1.37 0.88
CA ALA A 47 -6.97 1.62 0.21
C ALA A 47 -6.77 2.53 -1.02
N LEU A 48 -7.22 2.07 -2.18
CA LEU A 48 -7.38 2.88 -3.38
C LEU A 48 -8.88 3.03 -3.67
N GLY A 49 -9.34 4.27 -3.84
CA GLY A 49 -10.73 4.51 -4.21
C GLY A 49 -11.00 4.25 -5.68
N ASN A 50 -12.27 4.28 -6.06
CA ASN A 50 -12.76 3.88 -7.39
C ASN A 50 -12.99 5.04 -8.36
N ASN A 51 -12.55 6.26 -8.02
CA ASN A 51 -12.77 7.46 -8.83
C ASN A 51 -11.44 8.17 -9.09
N ASP A 52 -11.10 8.32 -10.36
CA ASP A 52 -9.89 8.99 -10.85
C ASP A 52 -10.17 10.39 -11.44
N GLN A 53 -11.43 10.83 -11.44
CA GLN A 53 -11.86 12.11 -12.01
C GLN A 53 -11.91 13.25 -10.99
N ARG A 54 -12.12 12.93 -9.71
CA ARG A 54 -12.16 13.92 -8.62
C ARG A 54 -11.66 13.34 -7.30
N PRO A 55 -11.08 14.17 -6.42
CA PRO A 55 -10.55 13.70 -5.14
C PRO A 55 -11.63 13.49 -4.06
N ASP A 56 -12.76 14.19 -4.13
CA ASP A 56 -13.81 14.26 -3.11
C ASP A 56 -15.04 13.40 -3.50
N TYR A 57 -15.05 12.15 -3.05
CA TYR A 57 -16.12 11.17 -3.28
C TYR A 57 -16.29 10.25 -2.06
N VAL A 58 -17.22 9.30 -2.15
CA VAL A 58 -17.48 8.32 -1.09
C VAL A 58 -16.38 7.26 -1.06
N TRP A 59 -15.27 7.53 -0.35
CA TRP A 59 -14.07 6.68 -0.37
C TRP A 59 -14.27 5.24 0.13
N HIS A 60 -15.27 5.01 0.98
CA HIS A 60 -15.58 3.69 1.57
C HIS A 60 -16.48 2.81 0.68
N GLU A 61 -17.01 3.35 -0.42
CA GLU A 61 -17.80 2.59 -1.39
C GLU A 61 -16.95 2.19 -2.59
N GLY A 62 -16.87 0.88 -2.86
CA GLY A 62 -16.08 0.35 -3.97
C GLY A 62 -14.56 0.45 -3.77
N THR A 63 -14.10 0.58 -2.52
CA THR A 63 -12.67 0.63 -2.16
C THR A 63 -11.95 -0.65 -2.62
N ALA A 64 -10.84 -0.48 -3.33
CA ALA A 64 -9.90 -1.56 -3.62
C ALA A 64 -8.81 -1.58 -2.54
N PHE A 65 -8.79 -2.63 -1.73
CA PHE A 65 -7.73 -2.85 -0.74
C PHE A 65 -6.60 -3.68 -1.33
N HIS A 66 -5.36 -3.24 -1.13
CA HIS A 66 -4.15 -3.88 -1.60
C HIS A 66 -3.26 -4.24 -0.41
N LEU A 67 -2.98 -5.53 -0.22
CA LEU A 67 -2.10 -6.04 0.83
C LEU A 67 -0.71 -6.32 0.24
N PHE A 68 0.32 -5.68 0.79
CA PHE A 68 1.70 -5.77 0.31
C PHE A 68 2.57 -6.51 1.32
N ASN A 69 3.15 -7.64 0.89
CA ASN A 69 4.20 -8.38 1.61
C ASN A 69 3.94 -8.55 3.12
N LEU A 70 2.76 -9.05 3.49
CA LEU A 70 2.42 -9.34 4.88
C LEU A 70 3.23 -10.54 5.39
N GLN A 71 4.16 -10.26 6.30
CA GLN A 71 5.05 -11.25 6.91
C GLN A 71 4.33 -12.04 8.01
N ASP A 72 4.85 -13.23 8.31
CA ASP A 72 4.31 -14.05 9.40
C ASP A 72 4.50 -13.35 10.75
N GLY A 73 3.47 -13.36 11.60
CA GLY A 73 3.44 -12.69 12.90
C GLY A 73 3.12 -11.20 12.85
N HIS A 74 2.87 -10.63 11.67
CA HIS A 74 2.54 -9.21 11.50
C HIS A 74 1.04 -8.99 11.25
N GLU A 75 0.59 -7.77 11.59
CA GLU A 75 -0.74 -7.24 11.28
C GLU A 75 -0.60 -5.93 10.49
N ALA A 76 -1.33 -5.83 9.38
CA ALA A 76 -1.48 -4.60 8.61
C ALA A 76 -2.89 -4.02 8.84
N VAL A 77 -2.96 -2.73 9.14
CA VAL A 77 -4.21 -2.00 9.43
C VAL A 77 -4.39 -0.89 8.42
N CYS A 78 -5.61 -0.76 7.89
CA CYS A 78 -6.01 0.33 7.00
C CYS A 78 -7.28 0.98 7.52
N GLU A 79 -7.24 2.30 7.68
CA GLU A 79 -8.38 3.11 8.13
C GLU A 79 -8.84 3.97 6.95
N VAL A 80 -10.10 3.82 6.56
CA VAL A 80 -10.75 4.61 5.53
C VAL A 80 -11.46 5.79 6.20
N PRO A 81 -11.16 7.03 5.81
CA PRO A 81 -11.79 8.21 6.40
C PRO A 81 -13.18 8.51 5.80
N ALA A 82 -14.02 9.19 6.57
CA ALA A 82 -15.16 9.95 6.09
C ALA A 82 -14.73 11.35 5.62
N ALA A 83 -15.67 12.11 5.04
CA ALA A 83 -15.41 13.46 4.53
C ALA A 83 -14.93 14.46 5.62
N ASP A 84 -15.23 14.18 6.89
CA ASP A 84 -14.78 14.98 8.04
C ASP A 84 -13.43 14.51 8.62
N GLY A 85 -12.83 13.47 8.04
CA GLY A 85 -11.57 12.88 8.48
C GLY A 85 -11.70 11.85 9.61
N SER A 86 -12.90 11.61 10.15
CA SER A 86 -13.14 10.51 11.10
C SER A 86 -13.01 9.15 10.40
N VAL A 87 -12.63 8.10 11.13
CA VAL A 87 -12.53 6.75 10.56
C VAL A 87 -13.93 6.15 10.44
N ILE A 88 -14.36 5.85 9.20
CA ILE A 88 -15.66 5.23 8.93
C ILE A 88 -15.56 3.72 8.75
N PHE A 89 -14.40 3.21 8.34
CA PHE A 89 -14.17 1.79 8.18
C PHE A 89 -12.71 1.44 8.45
N THR A 90 -12.47 0.35 9.16
CA THR A 90 -11.14 -0.20 9.42
C THR A 90 -11.06 -1.62 8.89
N LEU A 91 -10.06 -1.91 8.07
CA LEU A 91 -9.71 -3.25 7.64
C LEU A 91 -8.38 -3.68 8.28
N LYS A 92 -8.33 -4.90 8.79
CA LYS A 92 -7.11 -5.51 9.35
C LYS A 92 -6.82 -6.83 8.67
N ALA A 93 -5.55 -7.07 8.37
CA ALA A 93 -5.04 -8.34 7.89
C ALA A 93 -3.90 -8.81 8.80
N ALA A 94 -4.15 -9.87 9.57
CA ALA A 94 -3.17 -10.47 10.48
C ALA A 94 -2.74 -11.83 9.95
N ARG A 95 -1.43 -12.13 9.97
CA ARG A 95 -0.89 -13.40 9.50
C ARG A 95 -0.31 -14.23 10.64
N THR A 96 -0.64 -15.53 10.64
CA THR A 96 -0.04 -16.53 11.51
C THR A 96 0.23 -17.81 10.70
N GLY A 97 1.51 -18.18 10.57
CA GLY A 97 1.99 -19.17 9.62
C GLY A 97 1.57 -18.82 8.18
N ASN A 98 0.72 -19.67 7.62
CA ASN A 98 0.19 -19.51 6.27
C ASN A 98 -1.29 -19.07 6.26
N THR A 99 -1.85 -18.73 7.42
CA THR A 99 -3.22 -18.25 7.54
C THR A 99 -3.22 -16.73 7.67
N ILE A 100 -3.99 -16.06 6.81
CA ILE A 100 -4.25 -14.63 6.92
C ILE A 100 -5.70 -14.46 7.34
N THR A 101 -5.92 -13.82 8.49
CA THR A 101 -7.24 -13.46 9.00
C THR A 101 -7.53 -12.02 8.65
N VAL A 102 -8.63 -11.80 7.92
CA VAL A 102 -9.09 -10.46 7.53
C VAL A 102 -10.32 -10.11 8.35
N THR A 103 -10.30 -8.95 9.01
CA THR A 103 -11.44 -8.43 9.77
C THR A 103 -11.74 -6.99 9.37
N GLY A 104 -13.02 -6.68 9.19
CA GLY A 104 -13.49 -5.34 8.88
C GLY A 104 -14.46 -4.85 9.95
N ALA A 105 -14.39 -3.57 10.31
CA ALA A 105 -15.30 -2.92 11.23
C ALA A 105 -15.63 -1.50 10.74
N GLY A 106 -16.91 -1.16 10.67
CA GLY A 106 -17.44 0.13 10.23
C GLY A 106 -18.96 0.09 10.09
#